data_AF-A0A1W6P1S6-F1
#
_entry.id   AF-A0A1W6P1S6-F1
#
_cell.length_a   1.000
_cell.length_b   1.000
_cell.length_c   1.000
_cell.angle_alpha   90.00
_cell.angle_beta   90.00
_cell.angle_gamma   90.00
#
_symmetry.space_group_name_H-M   'P 1'
#
loop_
_entity.id
_entity.type
_entity.pdbx_description
1 polymer ?
#
loop_
_entity_poly.entity_id
_entity_poly.type
_entity_poly.pdbx_seq_one_letter_code
_entity_poly.pdbx_strand_id
1 'polypeptide(L)'
;MKISGIGQALVVAALIAAGGASAQQASGGNYSSYGGATLDWLSPLAISSYEWPFKRGPIAVVAPAAGELATYTLVPCQDLRTQQTTVCSGNQVGTVTTQGLTTIVSGLYGRTFYLGMGGHGIIDANGVQSVLAWNTRGAGAIN
;
A
#
# COMPACT_ATOMS: atom_id res chain seq x y z
N MET A 1 -62.48 -25.04 -35.31
CA MET A 1 -61.05 -25.19 -35.68
C MET A 1 -60.25 -25.41 -34.40
N LYS A 2 -59.44 -26.48 -34.36
CA LYS A 2 -58.55 -26.88 -33.26
C LYS A 2 -57.32 -25.96 -33.16
N ILE A 3 -56.73 -25.89 -31.96
CA ILE A 3 -55.31 -25.98 -31.56
C ILE A 3 -55.20 -25.25 -30.20
N SER A 4 -55.03 -25.98 -29.08
CA SER A 4 -53.75 -26.27 -28.37
C SER A 4 -53.15 -25.02 -27.72
N GLY A 5 -52.70 -24.99 -26.46
CA GLY A 5 -52.32 -26.09 -25.60
C GLY A 5 -51.98 -25.65 -24.17
N ILE A 6 -51.51 -26.66 -23.44
CA ILE A 6 -51.20 -26.78 -22.02
C ILE A 6 -50.03 -25.86 -21.62
N GLY A 7 -50.09 -25.26 -20.44
CA GLY A 7 -48.92 -24.60 -19.84
C GLY A 7 -49.19 -24.07 -18.45
N GLN A 8 -48.63 -24.71 -17.45
CA GLN A 8 -48.77 -24.46 -16.01
C GLN A 8 -48.39 -23.01 -15.65
N ALA A 9 -49.29 -22.28 -14.99
CA ALA A 9 -49.00 -20.95 -14.45
C ALA A 9 -48.21 -21.08 -13.13
N LEU A 10 -46.89 -21.00 -13.30
CA LEU A 10 -45.88 -20.40 -12.42
C LEU A 10 -46.22 -20.25 -10.93
N VAL A 11 -45.52 -21.07 -10.14
CA VAL A 11 -45.20 -20.86 -8.73
C VAL A 11 -44.59 -19.47 -8.54
N VAL A 12 -45.22 -18.66 -7.69
CA VAL A 12 -44.64 -17.40 -7.19
C VAL A 12 -43.53 -17.77 -6.20
N ALA A 13 -42.27 -17.69 -6.64
CA ALA A 13 -41.12 -17.76 -5.76
C ALA A 13 -40.73 -16.36 -5.29
N ALA A 14 -40.78 -16.18 -3.97
CA ALA A 14 -40.58 -14.94 -3.26
C ALA A 14 -39.12 -14.44 -3.28
N LEU A 15 -39.00 -13.12 -3.12
CA LEU A 15 -37.76 -12.37 -2.95
C LEU A 15 -36.89 -12.89 -1.80
N ILE A 16 -35.59 -13.03 -2.05
CA ILE A 16 -34.56 -12.63 -1.08
C ILE A 16 -33.54 -11.78 -1.83
N ALA A 17 -33.67 -10.46 -1.70
CA ALA A 17 -32.60 -9.52 -2.04
C ALA A 17 -31.50 -9.64 -0.96
N ALA A 18 -30.66 -10.67 -1.07
CA ALA A 18 -29.37 -10.66 -0.41
C ALA A 18 -28.47 -9.73 -1.24
N GLY A 19 -28.37 -8.48 -0.81
CA GLY A 19 -27.33 -7.56 -1.26
C GLY A 19 -25.97 -8.10 -0.82
N GLY A 20 -25.45 -9.09 -1.56
CA GLY A 20 -24.06 -9.46 -1.52
C GLY A 20 -23.31 -8.36 -2.25
N ALA A 21 -22.71 -7.43 -1.51
CA ALA A 21 -21.63 -6.63 -2.06
C ALA A 21 -20.56 -7.61 -2.54
N SER A 22 -20.52 -7.88 -3.85
CA SER A 22 -19.39 -8.53 -4.48
C SER A 22 -18.22 -7.58 -4.31
N ALA A 23 -17.37 -7.84 -3.31
CA ALA A 23 -16.02 -7.32 -3.31
C ALA A 23 -15.35 -7.90 -4.55
N GLN A 24 -15.47 -7.20 -5.67
CA GLN A 24 -14.63 -7.43 -6.84
C GLN A 24 -13.21 -7.21 -6.37
N GLN A 25 -12.53 -8.33 -6.17
CA GLN A 25 -11.12 -8.41 -5.88
C GLN A 25 -10.42 -7.62 -6.99
N ALA A 26 -10.00 -6.40 -6.66
CA ALA A 26 -9.23 -5.58 -7.57
C ALA A 26 -7.98 -6.38 -7.93
N SER A 27 -7.90 -6.75 -9.20
CA SER A 27 -6.74 -7.38 -9.83
C SER A 27 -5.52 -6.49 -9.61
N GLY A 28 -4.84 -6.69 -8.48
CA GLY A 28 -3.52 -6.12 -8.20
C GLY A 28 -2.51 -6.79 -9.12
N GLY A 29 -1.67 -5.98 -9.76
CA GLY A 29 -0.75 -6.37 -10.83
C GLY A 29 0.07 -7.64 -10.54
N ASN A 30 0.41 -8.34 -11.62
CA ASN A 30 1.19 -9.57 -11.62
C ASN A 30 2.66 -9.28 -11.21
N TYR A 31 2.95 -9.31 -9.90
CA TYR A 31 4.32 -9.21 -9.35
C TYR A 31 5.01 -10.57 -9.20
N SER A 32 4.59 -11.59 -9.98
CA SER A 32 4.70 -12.99 -9.56
C SER A 32 5.94 -13.76 -10.06
N SER A 33 6.95 -13.14 -10.69
CA SER A 33 8.12 -13.95 -11.09
C SER A 33 9.40 -13.15 -11.35
N TYR A 34 10.38 -13.35 -10.47
CA TYR A 34 11.80 -13.39 -10.84
C TYR A 34 12.30 -14.80 -10.45
N GLY A 35 12.62 -15.64 -11.44
CA GLY A 35 13.33 -16.90 -11.21
C GLY A 35 12.53 -18.09 -10.64
N GLY A 36 11.20 -18.10 -10.70
CA GLY A 36 10.38 -19.23 -10.24
C GLY A 36 10.19 -19.31 -8.71
N ALA A 37 10.65 -18.31 -7.96
CA ALA A 37 10.29 -18.15 -6.56
C ALA A 37 8.96 -17.41 -6.46
N THR A 38 7.92 -18.09 -5.97
CA THR A 38 6.70 -17.43 -5.52
C THR A 38 7.02 -16.69 -4.22
N LEU A 39 7.02 -15.36 -4.27
CA LEU A 39 7.14 -14.53 -3.07
C LEU A 39 5.84 -14.62 -2.29
N ASP A 40 5.76 -15.56 -1.35
CA ASP A 40 4.66 -15.62 -0.38
C ASP A 40 4.91 -14.58 0.72
N TRP A 41 4.52 -13.35 0.44
CA TRP A 41 4.67 -12.20 1.34
C TRP A 41 3.94 -12.34 2.68
N LEU A 42 3.10 -13.37 2.85
CA LEU A 42 2.35 -13.68 4.08
C LEU A 42 2.87 -14.92 4.81
N SER A 43 3.97 -15.53 4.35
CA SER A 43 4.61 -16.64 5.06
C SER A 43 4.97 -16.25 6.50
N PRO A 44 4.72 -17.06 7.54
CA PRO A 44 5.03 -16.73 8.94
C PRO A 44 6.49 -16.32 9.21
N LEU A 45 7.43 -16.80 8.39
CA LEU A 45 8.84 -16.38 8.40
C LEU A 45 9.04 -14.96 7.84
N ALA A 46 8.26 -14.56 6.83
CA ALA A 46 8.20 -13.16 6.37
C ALA A 46 7.53 -12.26 7.41
N ILE A 47 6.58 -12.81 8.19
CA ILE A 47 5.87 -12.09 9.25
C ILE A 47 6.77 -11.74 10.44
N SER A 48 7.64 -12.64 10.86
CA SER A 48 8.57 -12.39 11.98
C SER A 48 9.64 -11.33 11.66
N SER A 49 9.89 -11.07 10.36
CA SER A 49 10.70 -9.96 9.87
C SER A 49 9.93 -8.63 9.70
N TYR A 50 8.64 -8.57 10.06
CA TYR A 50 7.84 -7.36 9.90
C TYR A 50 8.22 -6.25 10.88
N GLU A 51 9.09 -5.39 10.39
CA GLU A 51 9.23 -4.06 10.94
C GLU A 51 8.14 -3.13 10.39
N TRP A 52 7.43 -2.45 11.28
CA TRP A 52 6.55 -1.34 10.89
C TRP A 52 7.38 -0.10 10.54
N PRO A 53 7.04 0.63 9.46
CA PRO A 53 7.66 1.93 9.18
C PRO A 53 7.64 2.82 10.42
N PHE A 54 8.75 3.52 10.65
CA PHE A 54 8.94 4.44 11.78
C PHE A 54 8.95 3.84 13.19
N LYS A 55 8.75 2.52 13.36
CA LYS A 55 8.74 1.87 14.69
C LYS A 55 10.04 2.09 15.46
N ARG A 56 11.19 2.13 14.76
CA ARG A 56 12.51 2.40 15.36
C ARG A 56 13.05 3.80 15.04
N GLY A 57 12.19 4.74 14.64
CA GLY A 57 12.56 6.12 14.34
C GLY A 57 12.70 6.42 12.84
N PRO A 58 13.58 7.34 12.44
CA PRO A 58 13.73 7.74 11.04
C PRO A 58 14.05 6.57 10.12
N ILE A 59 13.60 6.67 8.87
CA ILE A 59 13.89 5.69 7.82
C ILE A 59 14.57 6.34 6.62
N ALA A 60 15.39 5.55 5.93
CA ALA A 60 15.88 5.84 4.61
C ALA A 60 15.12 4.99 3.59
N VAL A 61 14.69 5.62 2.50
CA VAL A 61 14.01 4.98 1.36
C VAL A 61 14.96 5.04 0.18
N VAL A 62 15.18 3.92 -0.51
CA VAL A 62 15.93 3.86 -1.76
C VAL A 62 14.98 3.47 -2.88
N ALA A 63 14.94 4.29 -3.94
CA ALA A 63 14.08 4.04 -5.09
C ALA A 63 14.64 4.71 -6.37
N PRO A 64 14.24 4.25 -7.56
CA PRO A 64 14.57 4.92 -8.82
C PRO A 64 14.02 6.36 -8.89
N ALA A 65 14.83 7.27 -9.44
CA ALA A 65 14.45 8.63 -9.76
C ALA A 65 15.21 9.08 -11.01
N ALA A 66 14.49 9.46 -12.06
CA ALA A 66 15.08 9.96 -13.31
C ALA A 66 16.17 9.04 -13.92
N GLY A 67 16.04 7.71 -13.75
CA GLY A 67 16.98 6.74 -14.28
C GLY A 67 18.15 6.37 -13.34
N GLU A 68 18.25 7.01 -12.18
CA GLU A 68 19.26 6.71 -11.16
C GLU A 68 18.63 6.24 -9.85
N LEU A 69 19.44 5.70 -8.92
CA LEU A 69 18.97 5.39 -7.56
C LEU A 69 19.07 6.65 -6.68
N ALA A 70 17.96 7.01 -6.04
CA ALA A 70 17.89 8.09 -5.07
C ALA A 70 17.63 7.54 -3.66
N THR A 71 18.14 8.26 -2.65
CA THR A 71 17.84 8.00 -1.24
C THR A 71 17.02 9.16 -0.67
N TYR A 72 15.93 8.85 0.02
CA TYR A 72 15.06 9.80 0.69
C TYR A 72 15.05 9.54 2.18
N THR A 73 15.26 10.58 2.99
CA THR A 73 15.15 10.49 4.45
C THR A 73 13.75 10.90 4.86
N LEU A 74 13.11 10.10 5.71
CA LEU A 74 11.80 10.35 6.28
C LEU A 74 11.91 10.33 7.81
N VAL A 75 11.70 11.47 8.45
CA VAL A 75 11.88 11.66 9.90
C VAL A 75 10.51 11.89 10.55
N PRO A 76 10.03 11.03 11.46
CA PRO A 76 8.86 11.34 12.26
C PRO A 76 9.04 12.67 13.00
N CYS A 77 8.08 13.57 12.85
CA CYS A 77 8.07 14.84 13.56
C CYS A 77 6.65 15.09 14.08
N GLN A 78 6.53 15.72 15.24
CA GLN A 78 5.23 16.15 15.74
C GLN A 78 4.93 17.56 15.23
N ASP A 79 3.79 17.73 14.57
CA ASP A 79 3.22 19.05 14.41
C ASP A 79 2.50 19.44 15.71
N LEU A 80 3.16 20.31 16.49
CA LEU A 80 2.66 20.80 17.76
C LEU A 80 1.38 21.65 17.63
N ARG A 81 1.04 22.13 16.42
CA ARG A 81 -0.16 22.93 16.17
C ARG A 81 -1.38 22.09 15.87
N THR A 82 -1.21 21.00 15.13
CA THR A 82 -2.32 20.15 14.67
C THR A 82 -2.47 18.86 15.47
N GLN A 83 -1.48 18.52 16.32
CA GLN A 83 -1.38 17.23 17.00
C GLN A 83 -1.45 16.03 16.04
N GLN A 84 -1.22 16.24 14.75
CA GLN A 84 -1.28 15.22 13.73
C GLN A 84 0.09 14.54 13.57
N THR A 85 0.08 13.24 13.30
CA THR A 85 1.29 12.50 12.95
C THR A 85 1.83 13.01 11.61
N THR A 86 3.02 13.60 11.63
CA THR A 86 3.69 14.13 10.44
C THR A 86 5.06 13.50 10.25
N VAL A 87 5.57 13.61 9.03
CA VAL A 87 6.95 13.23 8.68
C VAL A 87 7.62 14.42 8.02
N CYS A 88 8.86 14.68 8.41
CA CYS A 88 9.64 15.81 7.95
C CYS A 88 10.83 15.33 7.12
N SER A 89 11.26 16.20 6.20
CA SER A 89 12.58 16.17 5.60
C SER A 89 13.07 17.60 5.35
N GLY A 90 14.13 18.01 6.06
CA GLY A 90 14.55 19.40 6.08
C GLY A 90 13.37 20.31 6.46
N ASN A 91 13.01 21.24 5.56
CA ASN A 91 11.90 22.19 5.75
C ASN A 91 10.56 21.69 5.18
N GLN A 92 10.51 20.49 4.60
CA GLN A 92 9.28 19.91 4.06
C GLN A 92 8.56 19.10 5.13
N VAL A 93 7.23 19.22 5.16
CA VAL A 93 6.34 18.46 6.05
C VAL A 93 5.37 17.66 5.20
N GLY A 94 5.30 16.37 5.47
CA GLY A 94 4.36 15.43 4.88
C GLY A 94 3.39 14.88 5.91
N THR A 95 2.29 14.35 5.40
CA THR A 95 1.27 13.68 6.19
C THR A 95 1.52 12.17 6.22
N VAL A 96 1.08 11.53 7.29
CA VAL A 96 1.13 10.08 7.44
C VAL A 96 -0.27 9.54 7.62
N THR A 97 -0.62 8.52 6.84
CA THR A 97 -1.84 7.73 7.03
C THR A 97 -1.47 6.25 7.00
N THR A 98 -2.11 5.43 7.83
CA THR A 98 -1.95 3.97 7.76
C THR A 98 -3.23 3.33 7.23
N GLN A 99 -3.10 2.46 6.23
CA GLN A 99 -4.19 1.70 5.64
C GLN A 99 -3.80 0.21 5.62
N GLY A 100 -4.43 -0.60 6.47
CA GLY A 100 -4.05 -2.01 6.63
C GLY A 100 -2.58 -2.15 7.05
N LEU A 101 -1.79 -2.85 6.23
CA LEU A 101 -0.34 -3.08 6.45
C LEU A 101 0.57 -2.07 5.74
N THR A 102 -0.01 -0.98 5.21
CA THR A 102 0.71 0.04 4.44
C THR A 102 0.68 1.37 5.16
N THR A 103 1.85 1.96 5.41
CA THR A 103 2.01 3.35 5.83
C THR A 103 2.21 4.23 4.61
N ILE A 104 1.35 5.22 4.44
CA ILE A 104 1.33 6.16 3.32
C ILE A 104 1.89 7.49 3.80
N VAL A 105 2.95 7.96 3.16
CA VAL A 105 3.55 9.28 3.41
C VAL A 105 3.38 10.14 2.16
N SER A 106 2.73 11.28 2.29
CA SER A 106 2.45 12.20 1.17
C SER A 106 2.99 13.60 1.44
N GLY A 107 3.29 14.35 0.38
CA GLY A 107 3.66 15.76 0.46
C GLY A 107 5.16 16.04 0.62
N LEU A 108 6.00 15.01 0.60
CA LEU A 108 7.46 15.15 0.61
C LEU A 108 8.04 14.86 -0.77
N TYR A 109 9.05 15.62 -1.18
CA TYR A 109 9.76 15.43 -2.46
C TYR A 109 8.88 15.44 -3.72
N GLY A 110 7.63 15.94 -3.63
CA GLY A 110 6.65 15.86 -4.72
C GLY A 110 6.17 14.43 -5.00
N ARG A 111 6.16 13.56 -3.98
CA ARG A 111 5.91 12.13 -4.11
C ARG A 111 4.98 11.60 -3.02
N THR A 112 4.46 10.40 -3.25
CA THR A 112 3.80 9.59 -2.24
C THR A 112 4.58 8.29 -2.05
N PHE A 113 4.85 7.94 -0.80
CA PHE A 113 5.53 6.71 -0.41
C PHE A 113 4.51 5.75 0.21
N TYR A 114 4.37 4.58 -0.38
CA TYR A 114 3.55 3.47 0.13
C TYR A 114 4.48 2.44 0.75
N LEU A 115 4.66 2.53 2.06
CA LEU A 115 5.62 1.75 2.84
C LEU A 115 4.93 0.51 3.39
N GLY A 116 5.26 -0.66 2.85
CA GLY A 116 4.84 -1.95 3.39
C GLY A 116 5.73 -2.36 4.57
N MET A 117 5.23 -3.26 5.42
CA MET A 117 6.01 -3.82 6.54
C MET A 117 7.25 -4.59 6.05
N GLY A 118 8.34 -4.57 6.80
CA GLY A 118 9.54 -5.37 6.49
C GLY A 118 10.44 -4.80 5.38
N GLY A 119 10.37 -3.49 5.12
CA GLY A 119 11.38 -2.80 4.29
C GLY A 119 11.08 -2.67 2.80
N HIS A 120 9.84 -2.91 2.36
CA HIS A 120 9.45 -2.82 0.95
C HIS A 120 8.38 -1.74 0.73
N GLY A 121 8.08 -1.43 -0.54
CA GLY A 121 6.98 -0.55 -0.88
C GLY A 121 6.96 -0.09 -2.32
N ILE A 122 6.15 0.94 -2.59
CA ILE A 122 6.07 1.64 -3.87
C ILE A 122 6.24 3.15 -3.64
N ILE A 123 6.97 3.81 -4.53
CA ILE A 123 7.01 5.27 -4.63
C ILE A 123 6.17 5.69 -5.84
N ASP A 124 5.33 6.70 -5.66
CA ASP A 124 4.55 7.33 -6.73
C ASP A 124 5.05 8.76 -6.94
N ALA A 125 5.48 9.06 -8.16
CA ALA A 125 5.80 10.39 -8.64
C ALA A 125 4.84 10.76 -9.77
N ASN A 126 3.76 11.48 -9.43
CA ASN A 126 2.75 11.97 -10.37
C ASN A 126 2.12 10.87 -11.24
N GLY A 127 1.79 9.72 -10.66
CA GLY A 127 1.20 8.56 -11.32
C GLY A 127 2.22 7.55 -11.85
N VAL A 128 3.52 7.86 -11.81
CA VAL A 128 4.58 6.93 -12.19
C VAL A 128 5.04 6.18 -10.94
N GLN A 129 4.72 4.89 -10.88
CA GLN A 129 5.04 4.02 -9.76
C GLN A 129 6.35 3.27 -9.97
N SER A 130 7.12 3.11 -8.90
CA SER A 130 8.35 2.31 -8.88
C SER A 130 8.52 1.59 -7.55
N VAL A 131 9.20 0.46 -7.57
CA VAL A 131 9.52 -0.28 -6.34
C VAL A 131 10.52 0.53 -5.52
N LEU A 132 10.30 0.55 -4.21
CA LEU A 132 11.24 1.07 -3.23
C LEU A 132 11.64 -0.01 -2.24
N ALA A 133 12.79 0.19 -1.61
CA ALA A 133 13.16 -0.46 -0.37
C ALA A 133 13.32 0.61 0.72
N TRP A 134 13.04 0.26 1.97
CA TRP A 134 13.29 1.13 3.10
C TRP A 134 13.93 0.37 4.25
N ASN A 135 14.68 1.07 5.08
CA ASN A 135 15.16 0.53 6.34
C ASN A 135 15.15 1.61 7.42
N THR A 136 15.07 1.18 8.69
CA THR A 136 15.47 2.04 9.79
C THR A 136 16.99 2.02 9.87
N ARG A 137 17.61 2.92 9.12
CA ARG A 137 18.92 3.43 9.49
C ARG A 137 18.70 4.86 9.95
N GLY A 138 19.14 5.17 11.17
CA GLY A 138 19.59 6.52 11.46
C GLY A 138 20.56 6.90 10.34
N ALA A 139 20.36 8.07 9.74
CA ALA A 139 21.24 8.63 8.73
C ALA A 139 22.68 8.23 9.05
N GLY A 140 23.37 7.55 8.12
CA GLY A 140 24.80 7.35 8.28
C GLY A 140 25.45 8.71 8.51
N ALA A 141 26.02 8.91 9.70
CA ALA A 141 26.81 10.06 10.14
C ALA A 141 26.15 11.46 10.10
N ILE A 142 25.74 11.96 11.28
CA ILE A 142 26.18 13.28 11.76
C ILE A 142 26.58 13.14 13.25
N ASN A 143 27.88 12.99 13.48
CA ASN A 143 28.58 13.50 14.67
C ASN A 143 29.64 14.44 14.15
#